data_AF-A0A9W8Q9S2-F1
#
_entry.id   AF-A0A9W8Q9S2-F1
#
_cell.length_a   1.000
_cell.length_b   1.000
_cell.length_c   1.000
_cell.angle_alpha   90.00
_cell.angle_beta   90.00
_cell.angle_gamma   90.00
#
_symmetry.space_group_name_H-M   'P 1'
#
loop_
_entity.id
_entity.type
_entity.pdbx_description
1 polymer ?
#
loop_
_entity_poly.entity_id
_entity_poly.type
_entity_poly.pdbx_seq_one_letter_code
_entity_poly.pdbx_strand_id
1 'polypeptide(L)'
;MAAIPDPIDDAHHAVLCTDGSNVSDQGSNYWKSYMDNQLSISTLAGDLATMARLRCASWRVPPNWSFKGPFKTPAPSKDPSVPEPGRPTAPLLFLSSKWDPVTPLRNVYSMASRHILVENSMGHTLAGGGKVNECAKRVVSEYFDKGVVPKKEVMCEGVKSPWDGKPLRNAAVQESIRRRTKYNLLGV
;
A
#
# COMPACT_ATOMS: atom_id res chain seq x y z
N MET A 1 -9.59 23.95 24.56
CA MET A 1 -8.54 23.02 25.01
C MET A 1 -7.66 22.73 23.82
N ALA A 2 -6.41 23.16 23.83
CA ALA A 2 -5.45 22.70 22.83
C ALA A 2 -5.13 21.24 23.14
N ALA A 3 -5.33 20.34 22.16
CA ALA A 3 -4.88 18.97 22.29
C ALA A 3 -3.36 18.96 22.46
N ILE A 4 -2.86 18.16 23.40
CA ILE A 4 -1.43 17.88 23.51
C ILE A 4 -1.04 17.14 22.21
N PRO A 5 -0.06 17.62 21.44
CA PRO A 5 0.40 16.92 20.24
C PRO A 5 0.87 15.52 20.64
N ASP A 6 0.34 14.49 19.99
CA ASP A 6 0.89 13.14 20.08
C ASP A 6 2.20 13.13 19.27
N PRO A 7 3.37 12.87 19.90
CA PRO A 7 4.66 12.90 19.20
C PRO A 7 4.74 11.98 17.98
N ILE A 8 3.93 10.92 17.94
CA ILE A 8 3.86 9.99 16.80
C ILE A 8 3.17 10.65 15.59
N ASP A 9 2.13 11.45 15.84
CA ASP A 9 1.36 12.12 14.79
C ASP A 9 2.22 13.22 14.12
N ASP A 10 3.03 13.94 14.91
CA ASP A 10 3.94 14.97 14.42
C ASP A 10 5.01 14.41 13.45
N ALA A 11 5.67 13.30 13.84
CA ALA A 11 6.69 12.67 13.01
C ALA A 11 6.10 12.09 11.71
N HIS A 12 4.93 11.44 11.82
CA HIS A 12 4.24 10.89 10.67
C HIS A 12 3.80 11.98 9.68
N HIS A 13 3.25 13.10 10.16
CA HIS A 13 2.88 14.22 9.29
C HIS A 13 4.08 14.84 8.61
N ALA A 14 5.18 15.04 9.33
CA ALA A 14 6.39 15.62 8.76
C ALA A 14 6.89 14.78 7.57
N VAL A 15 7.06 13.47 7.77
CA VAL A 15 7.50 12.54 6.72
C VAL A 15 6.51 12.51 5.55
N LEU A 16 5.21 12.38 5.84
CA LEU A 16 4.17 12.33 4.83
C LEU A 16 4.17 13.59 3.94
N CYS A 17 4.31 14.77 4.54
CA CYS A 17 4.27 16.03 3.81
C CYS A 17 5.55 16.33 3.05
N THR A 18 6.72 15.91 3.54
CA THR A 18 8.00 16.07 2.82
C THR A 18 8.15 15.09 1.66
N ASP A 19 7.65 13.86 1.81
CA ASP A 19 7.76 12.83 0.78
C ASP A 19 6.65 12.92 -0.28
N GLY A 20 5.51 13.52 0.09
CA GLY A 20 4.39 13.80 -0.80
C GLY A 20 4.64 14.92 -1.81
N SER A 21 3.73 15.06 -2.78
CA SER A 21 3.72 16.23 -3.66
C SER A 21 3.34 17.48 -2.87
N ASN A 22 4.00 18.61 -3.16
CA ASN A 22 3.65 19.88 -2.53
C ASN A 22 2.20 20.27 -2.87
N VAL A 23 1.45 20.64 -1.84
CA VAL A 23 0.05 21.10 -1.91
C VAL A 23 -0.16 22.43 -1.20
N SER A 24 0.91 23.15 -0.82
CA SER A 24 0.85 24.42 -0.09
C SER A 24 0.09 25.52 -0.82
N ASP A 25 0.06 25.44 -2.15
CA ASP A 25 -0.50 26.49 -3.02
C ASP A 25 -1.96 26.18 -3.40
N GLN A 26 -2.53 25.09 -2.90
CA GLN A 26 -3.88 24.65 -3.24
C GLN A 26 -4.94 25.37 -2.39
N GLY A 27 -5.89 26.00 -3.06
CA GLY A 27 -7.00 26.72 -2.43
C GLY A 27 -8.21 25.84 -2.06
N SER A 28 -9.21 26.45 -1.43
CA SER A 28 -10.44 25.78 -0.96
C SER A 28 -11.20 25.03 -2.06
N ASN A 29 -11.25 25.58 -3.27
CA ASN A 29 -11.92 24.94 -4.41
C ASN A 29 -11.28 23.61 -4.79
N TYR A 30 -9.94 23.54 -4.80
CA TYR A 30 -9.22 22.29 -5.05
C TYR A 30 -9.57 21.25 -3.98
N TRP A 31 -9.55 21.64 -2.70
CA TRP A 31 -9.82 20.71 -1.61
C TRP A 31 -11.26 20.23 -1.57
N LYS A 32 -12.22 21.09 -1.92
CA LYS A 32 -13.62 20.69 -2.10
C LYS A 32 -13.74 19.62 -3.19
N SER A 33 -13.19 19.88 -4.37
CA SER A 33 -13.23 18.91 -5.47
C SER A 33 -12.49 17.61 -5.13
N TYR A 34 -11.36 17.70 -4.43
CA TYR A 34 -10.61 16.52 -3.98
C TYR A 34 -11.41 15.68 -2.98
N MET A 35 -12.03 16.32 -1.97
CA MET A 35 -12.91 15.66 -1.01
C MET A 35 -14.11 15.00 -1.69
N ASP A 36 -14.79 15.73 -2.58
CA ASP A 36 -15.95 15.23 -3.32
C ASP A 36 -15.56 13.98 -4.15
N ASN A 37 -14.38 14.01 -4.78
CA ASN A 37 -13.84 12.85 -5.50
C ASN A 37 -13.57 11.66 -4.57
N GLN A 38 -12.92 11.85 -3.42
CA GLN A 38 -12.66 10.74 -2.49
C GLN A 38 -13.96 10.16 -1.90
N LEU A 39 -14.94 11.00 -1.58
CA LEU A 39 -16.25 10.55 -1.10
C LEU A 39 -17.04 9.80 -2.17
N SER A 40 -16.87 10.15 -3.45
CA SER A 40 -17.46 9.39 -4.56
C SER A 40 -16.87 7.98 -4.69
N ILE A 41 -15.61 7.79 -4.28
CA ILE A 41 -14.95 6.48 -4.24
C ILE A 41 -15.41 5.69 -3.01
N SER A 42 -15.43 6.33 -1.83
CA SER A 42 -15.85 5.71 -0.58
C SER A 42 -16.51 6.71 0.36
N THR A 43 -17.80 6.51 0.61
CA THR A 43 -18.55 7.27 1.62
C THR A 43 -18.11 6.99 3.06
N LEU A 44 -17.37 5.90 3.29
CA LEU A 44 -16.92 5.49 4.63
C LEU A 44 -15.52 6.00 4.98
N ALA A 45 -14.64 6.13 3.99
CA ALA A 45 -13.22 6.42 4.21
C ALA A 45 -12.66 7.53 3.31
N GLY A 46 -13.50 8.13 2.44
CA GLY A 46 -13.07 9.20 1.53
C GLY A 46 -12.63 10.46 2.27
N ASP A 47 -13.25 10.76 3.41
CA ASP A 47 -12.84 11.82 4.33
C ASP A 47 -11.46 11.54 4.96
N LEU A 48 -11.24 10.32 5.46
CA LEU A 48 -9.95 9.88 6.02
C LEU A 48 -8.82 9.96 4.98
N ALA A 49 -9.06 9.44 3.77
CA ALA A 49 -8.11 9.53 2.67
C ALA A 49 -7.84 10.99 2.25
N THR A 50 -8.86 11.85 2.35
CA THR A 50 -8.69 13.28 2.08
C THR A 50 -7.80 13.94 3.14
N MET A 51 -8.08 13.66 4.41
CA MET A 51 -7.35 14.23 5.54
C MET A 51 -5.86 13.90 5.52
N ALA A 52 -5.47 12.70 5.06
CA ALA A 52 -4.07 12.32 4.91
C ALA A 52 -3.28 13.34 4.06
N ARG A 53 -3.88 13.88 2.99
CA ARG A 53 -3.23 14.87 2.12
C ARG A 53 -3.50 16.32 2.52
N LEU A 54 -4.72 16.62 2.98
CA LEU A 54 -5.13 17.97 3.37
C LEU A 54 -4.31 18.52 4.54
N ARG A 55 -3.87 17.66 5.47
CA ARG A 55 -2.98 18.06 6.58
C ARG A 55 -1.68 18.71 6.13
N CYS A 56 -1.24 18.44 4.89
CA CYS A 56 -0.04 19.04 4.31
C CYS A 56 -0.28 20.39 3.63
N ALA A 57 -1.52 20.91 3.59
CA ALA A 57 -1.84 22.17 2.90
C ALA A 57 -1.10 23.39 3.47
N SER A 58 -0.67 23.33 4.73
CA SER A 58 0.13 24.39 5.37
C SER A 58 1.61 24.03 5.53
N TRP A 59 2.05 22.89 4.99
CA TRP A 59 3.43 22.44 5.12
C TRP A 59 4.34 23.26 4.21
N ARG A 60 5.29 24.00 4.81
CA ARG A 60 6.20 24.92 4.10
C ARG A 60 7.66 24.48 4.11
N VAL A 61 7.96 23.32 4.71
CA VAL A 61 9.33 22.83 4.81
C VAL A 61 9.67 22.03 3.54
N PRO A 62 10.63 22.49 2.71
CA PRO A 62 11.02 21.76 1.51
C PRO A 62 11.84 20.50 1.87
N PRO A 63 11.68 19.38 1.15
CA PRO A 63 12.50 18.20 1.34
C PRO A 63 13.88 18.36 0.71
N ASN A 64 14.95 18.00 1.44
CA ASN A 64 16.31 17.97 0.88
C ASN A 64 16.54 16.76 -0.04
N TRP A 65 15.88 15.63 0.24
CA TRP A 65 16.08 14.37 -0.48
C TRP A 65 14.72 13.71 -0.75
N SER A 66 14.05 14.15 -1.82
CA SER A 66 12.77 13.55 -2.21
C SER A 66 12.94 12.66 -3.43
N PHE A 67 12.59 11.37 -3.28
CA PHE A 67 12.50 10.46 -4.41
C PHE A 67 11.09 10.51 -5.00
N LYS A 68 10.94 11.12 -6.18
CA LYS A 68 9.66 11.22 -6.88
C LYS A 68 9.46 10.13 -7.95
N GLY A 69 10.32 9.12 -7.93
CA GLY A 69 10.30 8.00 -8.87
C GLY A 69 11.46 7.99 -9.86
N PRO A 70 11.47 7.00 -10.78
CA PRO A 70 10.42 6.01 -10.98
C PRO A 70 10.33 4.99 -9.83
N PHE A 71 9.13 4.77 -9.29
CA PHE A 71 8.86 3.72 -8.30
C PHE A 71 8.81 2.36 -8.99
N LYS A 72 9.96 1.84 -9.42
CA LYS A 72 10.11 0.56 -10.12
C LYS A 72 11.18 -0.28 -9.45
N THR A 73 11.08 -1.58 -9.62
CA THR A 73 12.07 -2.54 -9.13
C THR A 73 13.22 -2.65 -10.14
N PRO A 74 14.41 -2.09 -9.85
CA PRO A 74 15.57 -2.32 -10.68
C PRO A 74 16.01 -3.80 -10.59
N ALA A 75 16.74 -4.25 -11.60
CA ALA A 75 17.33 -5.59 -11.56
C ALA A 75 18.38 -5.66 -10.43
N PRO A 76 18.50 -6.81 -9.75
CA PRO A 76 19.47 -6.97 -8.68
C PRO A 76 20.91 -6.92 -9.19
N SER A 77 21.87 -6.65 -8.31
CA SER A 77 23.30 -6.75 -8.62
C SER A 77 23.65 -8.14 -9.17
N LYS A 78 24.64 -8.19 -10.06
CA LYS A 78 25.12 -9.48 -10.59
C LYS A 78 25.84 -10.30 -9.52
N ASP A 79 26.57 -9.59 -8.66
CA ASP A 79 27.28 -10.14 -7.52
C ASP A 79 26.68 -9.57 -6.22
N PRO A 80 25.99 -10.40 -5.41
CA PRO A 80 25.43 -9.98 -4.12
C PRO A 80 26.50 -9.54 -3.10
N SER A 81 27.76 -9.91 -3.29
CA SER A 81 28.85 -9.50 -2.39
C SER A 81 29.41 -8.11 -2.72
N VAL A 82 29.07 -7.55 -3.89
CA VAL A 82 29.54 -6.25 -4.37
C VAL A 82 28.34 -5.33 -4.61
N PRO A 83 27.98 -4.47 -3.63
CA PRO A 83 26.87 -3.53 -3.79
C PRO A 83 27.08 -2.62 -5.00
N GLU A 84 26.08 -2.57 -5.89
CA GLU A 84 26.07 -1.69 -7.06
C GLU A 84 25.14 -0.50 -6.77
N PRO A 85 25.59 0.76 -6.94
CA PRO A 85 24.73 1.92 -6.73
C PRO A 85 23.44 1.84 -7.54
N GLY A 86 22.30 2.07 -6.88
CA GLY A 86 20.98 2.07 -7.52
C GLY A 86 20.41 0.68 -7.84
N ARG A 87 21.04 -0.41 -7.36
CA ARG A 87 20.54 -1.79 -7.53
C ARG A 87 20.46 -2.49 -6.18
N PRO A 88 19.42 -3.30 -5.94
CA PRO A 88 19.34 -4.11 -4.75
C PRO A 88 20.30 -5.29 -4.89
N THR A 89 20.92 -5.66 -3.78
CA THR A 89 21.83 -6.81 -3.71
C THR A 89 21.14 -8.14 -4.05
N ALA A 90 19.84 -8.24 -3.77
CA ALA A 90 18.99 -9.40 -4.05
C ALA A 90 17.68 -8.95 -4.72
N PRO A 91 16.98 -9.84 -5.46
CA PRO A 91 15.67 -9.52 -6.00
C PRO A 91 14.70 -9.13 -4.88
N LEU A 92 13.86 -8.11 -5.10
CA LEU A 92 12.81 -7.76 -4.14
C LEU A 92 11.60 -8.67 -4.30
N LEU A 93 11.05 -9.15 -3.17
CA LEU A 93 9.75 -9.82 -3.09
C LEU A 93 8.67 -8.81 -2.69
N PHE A 94 7.63 -8.68 -3.50
CA PHE A 94 6.48 -7.83 -3.19
C PHE A 94 5.31 -8.64 -2.69
N LEU A 95 4.64 -8.10 -1.68
CA LEU A 95 3.51 -8.71 -1.01
C LEU A 95 2.33 -7.75 -1.07
N SER A 96 1.16 -8.22 -1.50
CA SER A 96 -0.05 -7.40 -1.54
C SER A 96 -1.26 -8.22 -1.14
N SER A 97 -2.19 -7.57 -0.42
CA SER A 97 -3.55 -8.09 -0.30
C SER A 97 -4.34 -7.68 -1.54
N LYS A 98 -5.24 -8.57 -2.00
CA LYS A 98 -6.04 -8.33 -3.21
C LYS A 98 -6.99 -7.15 -3.05
N TRP A 99 -7.54 -6.98 -1.84
CA TRP A 99 -8.45 -5.91 -1.49
C TRP A 99 -7.87 -5.08 -0.32
N ASP A 100 -6.70 -4.49 -0.57
CA ASP A 100 -6.07 -3.53 0.35
C ASP A 100 -6.70 -2.13 0.18
N PRO A 101 -7.32 -1.54 1.22
CA PRO A 101 -7.97 -0.24 1.12
C PRO A 101 -7.02 0.95 1.25
N VAL A 102 -5.75 0.74 1.62
CA VAL A 102 -4.75 1.81 1.85
C VAL A 102 -3.68 1.80 0.76
N THR A 103 -3.19 0.62 0.39
CA THR A 103 -2.20 0.42 -0.68
C THR A 103 -2.72 -0.56 -1.72
N PRO A 104 -3.60 -0.11 -2.65
CA PRO A 104 -4.31 -1.02 -3.55
C PRO A 104 -3.37 -1.84 -4.43
N LEU A 105 -3.85 -3.02 -4.83
CA LEU A 105 -3.10 -4.02 -5.62
C LEU A 105 -2.44 -3.44 -6.89
N ARG A 106 -3.00 -2.41 -7.52
CA ARG A 106 -2.38 -1.75 -8.68
C ARG A 106 -0.99 -1.17 -8.36
N ASN A 107 -0.74 -0.78 -7.11
CA ASN A 107 0.51 -0.17 -6.70
C ASN A 107 1.64 -1.20 -6.79
N VAL A 108 1.38 -2.47 -6.44
CA VAL A 108 2.39 -3.53 -6.58
C VAL A 108 2.73 -3.77 -8.05
N TYR A 109 1.73 -3.77 -8.94
CA TYR A 109 1.96 -3.91 -10.38
C TYR A 109 2.64 -2.71 -11.02
N SER A 110 2.54 -1.53 -10.39
CA SER A 110 3.28 -0.34 -10.81
C SER A 110 4.75 -0.43 -10.44
N MET A 111 5.06 -1.10 -9.31
CA MET A 111 6.42 -1.27 -8.79
C MET A 111 7.15 -2.48 -9.36
N ALA A 112 6.45 -3.57 -9.64
CA ALA A 112 7.05 -4.83 -10.05
C ALA A 112 6.21 -5.54 -11.12
N SER A 113 6.88 -6.20 -12.05
CA SER A 113 6.25 -7.08 -13.05
C SER A 113 6.35 -8.58 -12.68
N ARG A 114 7.20 -8.91 -11.71
CA ARG A 114 7.54 -10.28 -11.27
C ARG A 114 7.87 -10.26 -9.77
N HIS A 115 7.99 -11.44 -9.17
CA HIS A 115 8.31 -11.61 -7.74
C HIS A 115 7.21 -11.04 -6.84
N ILE A 116 5.96 -11.33 -7.18
CA ILE A 116 4.77 -10.83 -6.49
C ILE A 116 4.05 -12.00 -5.83
N LEU A 117 3.68 -11.82 -4.57
CA LEU A 117 2.69 -12.63 -3.89
C LEU A 117 1.45 -11.79 -3.63
N VAL A 118 0.29 -12.32 -4.03
CA VAL A 118 -1.02 -11.73 -3.74
C VAL A 118 -1.79 -12.65 -2.79
N GLU A 119 -2.23 -12.12 -1.66
CA GLU A 119 -3.21 -12.82 -0.82
C GLU A 119 -4.63 -12.44 -1.23
N ASN A 120 -5.47 -13.44 -1.51
CA ASN A 120 -6.87 -13.30 -1.85
C ASN A 120 -7.72 -12.99 -0.59
N SER A 121 -7.41 -11.88 0.06
CA SER A 121 -8.00 -11.40 1.30
C SER A 121 -8.37 -9.93 1.20
N MET A 122 -9.07 -9.44 2.23
CA MET A 122 -9.30 -8.03 2.49
C MET A 122 -8.52 -7.63 3.73
N GLY A 123 -7.81 -6.51 3.66
CA GLY A 123 -6.98 -6.02 4.74
C GLY A 123 -5.79 -5.22 4.23
N HIS A 124 -5.22 -4.39 5.09
CA HIS A 124 -4.01 -3.64 4.78
C HIS A 124 -2.77 -4.47 5.12
N THR A 125 -1.83 -4.58 4.19
CA THR A 125 -0.66 -5.47 4.24
C THR A 125 -1.00 -6.96 4.20
N LEU A 126 0.01 -7.81 3.94
CA LEU A 126 -0.14 -9.28 3.94
C LEU A 126 -0.40 -9.88 5.33
N ALA A 127 -0.20 -9.11 6.40
CA ALA A 127 -0.28 -9.57 7.78
C ALA A 127 -1.16 -8.67 8.64
N GLY A 128 -2.08 -7.90 8.04
CA GLY A 128 -2.90 -6.89 8.74
C GLY A 128 -3.75 -7.40 9.90
N GLY A 129 -3.85 -8.73 10.09
CA GLY A 129 -4.49 -9.36 11.24
C GLY A 129 -3.58 -10.30 12.05
N GLY A 130 -2.25 -10.23 11.88
CA GLY A 130 -1.28 -11.12 12.54
C GLY A 130 -1.36 -12.58 12.11
N LYS A 131 -2.09 -12.88 11.03
CA LYS A 131 -2.32 -14.23 10.54
C LYS A 131 -1.88 -14.30 9.09
N VAL A 132 -1.08 -15.32 8.79
CA VAL A 132 -0.63 -15.66 7.44
C VAL A 132 -0.96 -17.13 7.19
N ASN A 133 -1.44 -17.47 6.00
CA ASN A 133 -1.68 -18.86 5.65
C ASN A 133 -0.36 -19.59 5.30
N GLU A 134 -0.40 -20.91 5.20
CA GLU A 134 0.80 -21.71 4.87
C GLU A 134 1.40 -21.40 3.49
N CYS A 135 0.58 -20.96 2.53
CA CYS A 135 1.04 -20.57 1.20
C CYS A 135 1.95 -19.33 1.27
N ALA A 136 1.51 -18.28 1.96
CA ALA A 136 2.25 -17.05 2.16
C ALA A 136 3.49 -17.27 3.03
N LYS A 137 3.35 -18.03 4.13
CA LYS A 137 4.48 -18.41 4.98
C LYS A 137 5.58 -19.08 4.17
N ARG A 138 5.25 -20.09 3.35
CA ARG A 138 6.24 -20.80 2.53
C ARG A 138 7.02 -19.85 1.61
N VAL A 139 6.34 -18.96 0.88
CA VAL A 139 7.01 -18.04 -0.06
C VAL A 139 7.89 -17.03 0.69
N VAL A 140 7.39 -16.48 1.81
CA VAL A 140 8.15 -15.53 2.63
C VAL A 140 9.37 -16.21 3.27
N SER A 141 9.22 -17.43 3.80
CA SER A 141 10.33 -18.21 4.35
C SER A 141 11.36 -18.57 3.28
N GLU A 142 10.95 -19.05 2.10
CA GLU A 142 11.88 -19.33 0.99
C GLU A 142 12.67 -18.08 0.55
N TYR A 143 12.03 -16.91 0.59
CA TYR A 143 12.70 -15.65 0.30
C TYR A 143 13.74 -15.29 1.35
N PHE A 144 13.40 -15.32 2.64
CA PHE A 144 14.35 -14.97 3.69
C PHE A 144 15.46 -16.01 3.87
N ASP A 145 15.15 -17.31 3.76
CA ASP A 145 16.11 -18.38 4.01
C ASP A 145 17.05 -18.62 2.82
N LYS A 146 16.56 -18.43 1.59
CA LYS A 146 17.27 -18.84 0.36
C LYS A 146 17.41 -17.74 -0.68
N GLY A 147 16.81 -16.57 -0.46
CA GLY A 147 16.76 -15.50 -1.46
C GLY A 147 15.91 -15.85 -2.70
N VAL A 148 15.04 -16.86 -2.60
CA VAL A 148 14.24 -17.32 -3.73
C VAL A 148 12.98 -16.47 -3.87
N VAL A 149 12.76 -15.95 -5.06
CA VAL A 149 11.57 -15.19 -5.43
C VAL A 149 10.74 -15.94 -6.49
N PRO A 150 9.41 -15.81 -6.49
CA PRO A 150 8.58 -16.55 -7.42
C PRO A 150 8.70 -15.98 -8.84
N LYS A 151 8.96 -16.85 -9.83
CA LYS A 151 9.16 -16.45 -11.24
C LYS A 151 7.94 -15.78 -11.88
N LYS A 152 6.75 -16.07 -11.36
CA LYS A 152 5.43 -15.53 -11.74
C LYS A 152 4.69 -15.14 -10.46
N GLU A 153 3.61 -14.36 -10.59
CA GLU A 153 2.73 -14.07 -9.47
C GLU A 153 2.23 -15.35 -8.78
N VAL A 154 2.25 -15.35 -7.45
CA VAL A 154 1.65 -16.40 -6.63
C VAL A 154 0.42 -15.85 -5.95
N MET A 155 -0.74 -16.46 -6.22
CA MET A 155 -1.99 -16.16 -5.53
C MET A 155 -2.17 -17.14 -4.36
N CYS A 156 -2.20 -16.63 -3.14
CA CYS A 156 -2.50 -17.39 -1.93
C CYS A 156 -3.92 -17.09 -1.46
N GLU A 157 -4.66 -18.08 -0.93
CA GLU A 157 -5.99 -17.82 -0.38
C GLU A 157 -5.95 -17.05 0.94
N GLY A 158 -6.96 -16.25 1.28
CA GLY A 158 -7.00 -15.59 2.59
C GLY A 158 -7.03 -16.58 3.76
N VAL A 159 -6.60 -16.12 4.94
CA VAL A 159 -6.69 -16.90 6.19
C VAL A 159 -8.13 -17.33 6.47
N LYS A 160 -8.30 -18.56 6.94
CA LYS A 160 -9.59 -19.10 7.36
C LYS A 160 -10.03 -18.50 8.69
N SER A 161 -11.30 -18.15 8.78
CA SER A 161 -12.00 -17.78 10.00
C SER A 161 -11.84 -18.87 11.06
N PRO A 162 -11.51 -18.50 12.30
CA PRO A 162 -11.40 -19.45 13.40
C PRO A 162 -12.76 -20.02 13.83
N TRP A 163 -13.87 -19.40 13.41
CA TRP A 163 -15.22 -19.76 13.87
C TRP A 163 -15.89 -20.82 12.99
N ASP A 164 -15.73 -20.72 11.68
CA ASP A 164 -16.42 -21.57 10.70
C ASP A 164 -15.46 -22.20 9.67
N GLY A 165 -14.14 -21.97 9.80
CA GLY A 165 -13.11 -22.57 8.95
C GLY A 165 -13.17 -22.12 7.48
N LYS A 166 -14.06 -21.18 7.13
CA LYS A 166 -14.16 -20.60 5.79
C LYS A 166 -13.14 -19.50 5.65
N PRO A 167 -12.60 -19.22 4.45
CA PRO A 167 -11.79 -18.02 4.23
C PRO A 167 -12.53 -16.80 4.80
N LEU A 168 -11.81 -15.82 5.38
CA LEU A 168 -12.36 -14.52 5.76
C LEU A 168 -12.78 -13.74 4.51
N ARG A 169 -13.80 -14.28 3.83
CA ARG A 169 -14.31 -13.89 2.53
C ARG A 169 -15.79 -13.66 2.74
N ASN A 170 -16.13 -12.47 3.23
CA ASN A 170 -17.52 -12.06 3.24
C ASN A 170 -17.92 -11.78 1.77
N ALA A 171 -18.59 -12.73 1.13
CA ALA A 171 -18.98 -12.65 -0.27
C ALA A 171 -19.84 -11.42 -0.57
N ALA A 172 -20.67 -10.99 0.39
CA ALA A 172 -21.48 -9.77 0.24
C ALA A 172 -20.63 -8.50 0.26
N VAL A 173 -19.62 -8.44 1.15
CA VAL A 173 -18.65 -7.32 1.19
C VAL A 173 -17.82 -7.31 -0.08
N GLN A 174 -17.31 -8.45 -0.55
CA GLN A 174 -16.53 -8.51 -1.79
C GLN A 174 -17.37 -8.18 -3.02
N GLU A 175 -18.63 -8.57 -3.08
CA GLU A 175 -19.51 -8.21 -4.20
C GLU A 175 -19.88 -6.73 -4.17
N SER A 176 -20.03 -6.14 -2.98
CA SER A 176 -20.22 -4.68 -2.82
C SER A 176 -18.96 -3.91 -3.25
N ILE A 177 -17.78 -4.34 -2.78
CA ILE A 177 -16.49 -3.78 -3.17
C ILE A 177 -16.31 -3.93 -4.68
N ARG A 178 -16.46 -5.15 -5.22
CA ARG A 178 -16.37 -5.41 -6.66
C ARG A 178 -17.29 -4.52 -7.47
N ARG A 179 -18.57 -4.39 -7.10
CA ARG A 179 -19.51 -3.49 -7.80
C ARG A 179 -19.06 -2.03 -7.75
N ARG A 180 -18.55 -1.56 -6.61
CA ARG A 180 -18.04 -0.19 -6.45
C ARG A 180 -16.70 0.04 -7.17
N THR A 181 -15.82 -0.96 -7.23
CA THR A 181 -14.54 -0.92 -7.95
C THR A 181 -14.67 -1.32 -9.43
N LYS A 182 -15.79 -1.87 -9.87
CA LYS A 182 -16.02 -2.28 -11.28
C LYS A 182 -16.03 -1.08 -12.22
N TYR A 183 -16.46 0.07 -11.72
CA TYR A 183 -16.42 1.36 -12.44
C TYR A 183 -15.24 2.25 -12.01
N ASN A 184 -14.63 1.93 -10.87
CA ASN A 184 -13.39 2.53 -10.36
C ASN A 184 -12.28 1.46 -10.33
N LEU A 185 -11.89 0.96 -11.52
CA LEU A 185 -10.62 0.22 -11.72
C LEU A 185 -9.39 1.04 -11.23
N LEU A 186 -9.65 2.31 -10.88
CA LEU A 186 -8.78 3.33 -10.34
C LEU A 186 -9.13 3.73 -8.87
N GLY A 187 -9.76 2.87 -8.07
CA GLY A 187 -10.07 3.19 -6.66
C GLY A 187 -8.83 3.54 -5.81
N VAL A 188 -8.97 4.60 -5.00
CA VAL A 188 -8.02 5.19 -4.03
C VAL A 188 -6.58 5.25 -4.51
#